data_AF-A0A0M3KJ03-F1
#
_entry.id   AF-A0A0M3KJ03-F1
#
_cell.length_a   1.000
_cell.length_b   1.000
_cell.length_c   1.000
_cell.angle_alpha   90.00
_cell.angle_beta   90.00
_cell.angle_gamma   90.00
#
_symmetry.space_group_name_H-M   'P 1'
#
loop_
_entity.id
_entity.type
_entity.pdbx_description
1 polymer ?
#
loop_
_entity_poly.entity_id
_entity_poly.type
_entity_poly.pdbx_seq_one_letter_code
_entity_poly.pdbx_strand_id
1 'polypeptide(L)'
;MNMSEEGGNLGAMTYQCLISGVIERVMQSRRDNPNAVQLLQSLREIMRNAEIASPSFLFDFTKIILNDSKLNINLQEAYLRMQANAPTDDLELPLAKEPQFIELSKRAIALRRVLARV
;
A
#
# COMPACT_ATOMS: atom_id res chain seq x y z
N MET A 1 27.79 -2.37 -0.58
CA MET A 1 27.49 -1.36 -1.61
C MET A 1 26.18 -0.71 -1.21
N ASN A 2 26.23 0.49 -0.66
CA ASN A 2 25.04 1.27 -0.28
C ASN A 2 24.41 1.80 -1.57
N MET A 3 23.32 1.18 -2.01
CA MET A 3 22.43 1.80 -2.97
C MET A 3 21.70 2.92 -2.25
N SER A 4 22.11 4.15 -2.54
CA SER A 4 21.50 5.39 -2.09
C SER A 4 19.98 5.32 -2.23
N GLU A 5 19.28 5.53 -1.12
CA GLU A 5 17.83 5.64 -0.99
C GLU A 5 17.29 6.93 -1.65
N GLU A 6 17.58 7.14 -2.93
CA GLU A 6 17.09 8.29 -3.70
C GLU A 6 15.67 8.08 -4.26
N GLY A 7 15.07 6.91 -4.05
CA GLY A 7 13.64 6.71 -4.22
C GLY A 7 12.95 6.89 -2.88
N GLY A 8 12.00 7.83 -2.76
CA GLY A 8 11.20 8.04 -1.54
C GLY A 8 10.73 6.71 -0.93
N ASN A 9 10.58 6.67 0.39
CA ASN A 9 10.40 5.46 1.20
C ASN A 9 9.23 4.56 0.72
N LEU A 10 9.46 3.75 -0.32
CA LEU A 10 8.48 2.83 -0.92
C LEU A 10 8.04 1.78 0.10
N GLY A 11 8.89 1.50 1.09
CA GLY A 11 8.57 0.70 2.27
C GLY A 11 7.26 1.13 2.91
N ALA A 12 7.18 2.40 3.32
CA ALA A 12 5.99 2.97 3.94
C ALA A 12 4.73 2.91 3.07
N MET A 13 4.88 2.89 1.75
CA MET A 13 3.76 2.85 0.80
C MET A 13 3.34 1.43 0.41
N THR A 14 4.15 0.41 0.69
CA THR A 14 3.97 -0.97 0.19
C THR A 14 2.67 -1.58 0.66
N TYR A 15 2.34 -1.39 1.94
CA TYR A 15 1.09 -1.91 2.48
C TYR A 15 -0.13 -1.31 1.75
N GLN A 16 -0.17 0.02 1.62
CA GLN A 16 -1.31 0.73 1.05
C GLN A 16 -1.43 0.52 -0.46
N CYS A 17 -0.32 0.60 -1.19
CA CYS A 17 -0.33 0.53 -2.64
C CYS A 17 -0.49 -0.89 -3.17
N LEU A 18 0.09 -1.90 -2.48
CA LEU A 18 0.17 -3.26 -3.00
C LEU A 18 -0.61 -4.26 -2.13
N ILE A 19 -0.21 -4.42 -0.87
CA ILE A 19 -0.65 -5.55 -0.06
C ILE A 19 -2.15 -5.46 0.26
N SER A 20 -2.64 -4.30 0.68
CA SER A 20 -4.04 -4.09 1.04
C SER A 20 -4.98 -4.44 -0.13
N GLY A 21 -4.74 -3.82 -1.29
CA GLY A 21 -5.58 -4.04 -2.47
C GLY A 21 -5.51 -5.46 -3.02
N VAL A 22 -4.36 -6.14 -2.93
CA VAL A 22 -4.24 -7.55 -3.35
C VAL A 22 -5.05 -8.46 -2.42
N ILE A 23 -4.91 -8.30 -1.10
CA ILE A 23 -5.64 -9.12 -0.13
C ILE A 23 -7.15 -8.90 -0.29
N GLU A 24 -7.61 -7.66 -0.41
CA GLU A 24 -9.03 -7.35 -0.60
C GLU A 24 -9.58 -7.98 -1.89
N ARG A 25 -8.84 -7.91 -3.00
CA ARG A 25 -9.24 -8.56 -4.26
C ARG A 25 -9.36 -10.07 -4.11
N VAL A 26 -8.41 -10.71 -3.42
CA VAL A 26 -8.45 -12.15 -3.17
C VAL A 26 -9.61 -12.50 -2.23
N MET A 27 -9.86 -11.71 -1.19
CA MET A 27 -11.01 -11.88 -0.30
C MET A 27 -12.34 -11.81 -1.06
N GLN A 28 -12.51 -10.81 -1.93
CA GLN A 28 -13.70 -10.67 -2.76
C GLN A 28 -13.88 -11.87 -3.70
N SER A 29 -12.79 -12.40 -4.28
CA SER A 29 -12.83 -13.59 -5.15
C SER A 29 -13.18 -14.89 -4.40
N ARG A 30 -13.05 -14.90 -3.07
CA ARG A 30 -13.31 -16.05 -2.18
C ARG A 30 -14.48 -15.82 -1.24
N ARG A 31 -15.34 -14.83 -1.52
CA ARG A 31 -16.45 -14.43 -0.64
C ARG A 31 -17.41 -15.57 -0.25
N ASP A 32 -17.54 -16.57 -1.12
CA ASP A 32 -18.44 -17.71 -0.90
C ASP A 32 -17.83 -18.77 0.04
N ASN A 33 -16.57 -18.60 0.47
CA ASN A 33 -15.88 -19.47 1.42
C ASN A 33 -15.51 -18.68 2.69
N PRO A 34 -16.34 -18.74 3.75
CA PRO A 34 -16.13 -18.00 5.00
C PRO A 34 -14.78 -18.30 5.66
N ASN A 35 -14.32 -19.56 5.62
CA ASN A 35 -13.03 -19.95 6.19
C ASN A 35 -11.87 -19.29 5.45
N ALA A 36 -11.91 -19.27 4.11
CA ALA A 36 -10.89 -18.60 3.31
C ALA A 36 -10.85 -17.08 3.61
N VAL A 37 -12.01 -16.45 3.75
CA VAL A 37 -12.12 -15.02 4.10
C VAL A 37 -11.50 -14.75 5.49
N GLN A 38 -11.79 -15.58 6.49
CA GLN A 38 -11.20 -15.45 7.83
C GLN A 38 -9.67 -15.59 7.81
N LEU A 39 -9.15 -16.59 7.11
CA LEU A 39 -7.70 -16.78 6.99
C LEU A 39 -7.01 -15.60 6.29
N LEU A 40 -7.65 -15.02 5.27
CA LEU A 40 -7.14 -13.83 4.57
C LEU A 40 -7.17 -12.58 5.47
N GLN A 41 -8.18 -12.43 6.33
CA GLN A 41 -8.20 -11.38 7.34
C GLN A 41 -7.06 -11.56 8.34
N SER A 42 -6.82 -12.77 8.84
CA SER A 42 -5.67 -13.04 9.71
C SER A 42 -4.34 -12.74 9.03
N LEU A 43 -4.18 -13.14 7.75
CA LEU A 43 -2.98 -12.83 6.97
C LEU A 43 -2.75 -11.32 6.86
N ARG A 44 -3.81 -10.54 6.61
CA ARG A 44 -3.74 -9.08 6.53
C ARG A 44 -3.20 -8.46 7.80
N GLU A 45 -3.70 -8.89 8.95
CA GLU A 45 -3.25 -8.38 10.25
C GLU A 45 -1.80 -8.82 10.55
N ILE A 46 -1.42 -10.05 10.23
CA ILE A 46 -0.04 -10.53 10.38
C ILE A 46 0.92 -9.70 9.54
N MET A 47 0.60 -9.46 8.26
CA MET A 47 1.43 -8.64 7.37
C MET A 47 1.55 -7.20 7.87
N ARG A 48 0.46 -6.62 8.39
CA ARG A 48 0.48 -5.29 9.00
C ARG A 48 1.35 -5.25 10.24
N ASN A 49 1.24 -6.25 11.12
CA ASN A 49 2.05 -6.34 12.33
C ASN A 49 3.54 -6.55 12.00
N ALA A 50 3.85 -7.32 10.96
CA ALA A 50 5.22 -7.51 10.49
C ALA A 50 5.85 -6.19 10.01
N GLU A 51 5.10 -5.38 9.26
CA GLU A 51 5.55 -4.05 8.81
C GLU A 51 5.76 -3.09 9.99
N ILE A 52 4.88 -3.12 11.00
CA ILE A 52 5.04 -2.31 12.21
C ILE A 52 6.27 -2.74 13.02
N ALA A 53 6.48 -4.06 13.16
CA ALA A 53 7.60 -4.60 13.92
C ALA A 53 8.95 -4.40 13.21
N SER A 54 8.96 -4.43 11.88
CA SER A 54 10.15 -4.23 11.06
C SER A 54 9.81 -3.36 9.85
N PRO A 55 10.14 -2.06 9.88
CA PRO A 55 9.88 -1.16 8.78
C PRO A 55 10.48 -1.65 7.46
N SER A 56 9.74 -1.53 6.36
CA SER A 56 10.09 -2.00 5.02
C SER A 56 10.09 -3.52 4.83
N PHE A 57 9.65 -4.30 5.81
CA PHE A 57 9.55 -5.76 5.68
C PHE A 57 8.74 -6.18 4.44
N LEU A 58 7.57 -5.57 4.23
CA LEU A 58 6.71 -5.93 3.11
C LEU A 58 7.32 -5.54 1.75
N PHE A 59 8.13 -4.49 1.73
CA PHE A 59 8.84 -4.07 0.53
C PHE A 59 9.93 -5.05 0.15
N ASP A 60 10.75 -5.46 1.12
CA ASP A 60 11.80 -6.45 0.88
C ASP A 60 11.21 -7.82 0.53
N PHE A 61 10.12 -8.21 1.20
CA PHE A 61 9.35 -9.39 0.83
C PHE A 61 8.85 -9.32 -0.63
N THR A 62 8.33 -8.17 -1.06
CA THR A 62 7.86 -7.96 -2.43
C THR A 62 9.01 -8.06 -3.43
N LYS A 63 10.18 -7.49 -3.13
CA LYS A 63 11.37 -7.60 -4.00
C LYS A 63 11.78 -9.04 -4.20
N ILE A 64 11.76 -9.86 -3.15
CA ILE A 64 12.09 -11.29 -3.24
C ILE A 64 11.11 -11.99 -4.19
N ILE A 65 9.80 -11.77 -4.02
CA ILE A 65 8.78 -12.35 -4.91
C ILE A 65 9.00 -11.93 -6.37
N LEU A 66 9.29 -10.66 -6.62
CA LEU A 66 9.50 -10.15 -7.98
C LEU A 66 10.76 -10.71 -8.64
N ASN A 67 11.85 -10.82 -7.88
CA ASN A 67 13.08 -11.44 -8.34
C ASN A 67 12.86 -12.91 -8.73
N ASP A 68 12.13 -13.66 -7.90
CA ASP A 68 11.79 -15.06 -8.18
C ASP A 68 10.85 -15.21 -9.39
N SER A 69 9.97 -14.23 -9.58
CA SER A 69 9.03 -14.18 -10.72
C SER A 69 9.70 -13.80 -12.04
N LYS A 70 10.98 -13.39 -12.04
CA LYS A 70 11.74 -12.89 -13.20
C LYS A 70 11.03 -11.75 -13.93
N LEU A 71 10.24 -10.96 -13.21
CA LEU A 71 9.54 -9.81 -13.75
C LEU A 71 10.46 -8.59 -13.72
N ASN A 72 10.71 -7.98 -14.87
CA ASN A 72 11.44 -6.72 -14.95
C ASN A 72 10.47 -5.55 -14.80
N ILE A 73 10.23 -5.14 -13.55
CA ILE A 73 9.30 -4.06 -13.21
C ILE A 73 10.07 -2.89 -12.59
N ASN A 74 9.84 -1.68 -13.11
CA ASN A 74 10.26 -0.47 -12.43
C ASN A 74 9.35 -0.25 -11.20
N LEU A 75 9.87 -0.58 -10.01
CA LEU A 75 9.13 -0.45 -8.76
C LEU A 75 8.73 0.99 -8.46
N GLN A 76 9.56 1.98 -8.78
CA GLN A 76 9.22 3.38 -8.52
C GLN A 76 8.01 3.81 -9.35
N GLU A 77 8.03 3.54 -10.64
CA GLU A 77 6.93 3.85 -11.56
C GLU A 77 5.66 3.05 -11.23
N ALA A 78 5.80 1.77 -10.86
CA ALA A 78 4.68 0.94 -10.44
C ALA A 78 3.98 1.53 -9.21
N TYR A 79 4.75 1.87 -8.17
CA TYR A 79 4.20 2.47 -6.95
C TYR A 79 3.59 3.84 -7.22
N LEU A 80 4.26 4.67 -8.03
CA LEU A 80 3.75 5.96 -8.45
C LEU A 80 2.38 5.82 -9.12
N ARG A 81 2.19 4.84 -10.01
CA ARG A 81 0.90 4.60 -10.65
C ARG A 81 -0.15 4.01 -9.70
N MET A 82 0.25 3.08 -8.84
CA MET A 82 -0.66 2.38 -7.92
C MET A 82 -1.26 3.29 -6.85
N GLN A 83 -0.54 4.35 -6.43
CA GLN A 83 -1.05 5.28 -5.41
C GLN A 83 -2.35 6.02 -5.84
N ALA A 84 -2.69 6.04 -7.13
CA ALA A 84 -3.96 6.59 -7.62
C ALA A 84 -5.18 5.90 -7.01
N ASN A 85 -5.06 4.59 -6.78
CA ASN A 85 -6.14 3.70 -6.31
C ASN A 85 -5.89 3.15 -4.90
N ALA A 86 -4.78 3.52 -4.26
CA ALA A 86 -4.49 3.12 -2.89
C ALA A 86 -5.54 3.72 -1.93
N PRO A 87 -5.84 3.04 -0.80
CA PRO A 87 -6.70 3.58 0.25
C PRO A 87 -6.26 4.97 0.72
N THR A 88 -7.20 5.82 1.13
CA THR A 88 -6.95 7.22 1.53
C THR A 88 -6.86 7.41 3.03
N ASP A 89 -7.00 6.35 3.82
CA ASP A 89 -7.06 6.39 5.29
C ASP A 89 -5.80 7.03 5.90
N ASP A 90 -4.65 6.95 5.21
CA ASP A 90 -3.38 7.57 5.59
C ASP A 90 -3.36 9.10 5.41
N LEU A 91 -4.21 9.63 4.53
CA LEU A 91 -4.34 11.06 4.23
C LEU A 91 -5.52 11.72 4.92
N GLU A 92 -6.36 10.92 5.57
CA GLU A 92 -7.54 11.38 6.30
C GLU A 92 -7.17 11.69 7.75
N LEU A 93 -7.30 12.96 8.13
CA LEU A 93 -7.01 13.39 9.49
C LEU A 93 -8.16 12.95 10.41
N PRO A 94 -7.88 12.23 11.52
CA PRO A 94 -8.94 11.71 12.37
C PRO A 94 -9.76 12.82 13.04
N LEU A 95 -11.09 12.73 12.92
CA LEU A 95 -12.12 13.41 13.71
C LEU A 95 -12.05 14.95 13.82
N ALA A 96 -11.34 15.63 12.94
CA ALA A 96 -11.36 17.08 12.92
C ALA A 96 -12.59 17.59 12.15
N LYS A 97 -13.68 17.91 12.87
CA LYS A 97 -14.89 18.53 12.31
C LYS A 97 -14.66 19.92 11.72
N GLU A 98 -13.45 20.45 11.80
CA GLU A 98 -13.15 21.76 11.24
C GLU A 98 -12.96 21.71 9.73
N PRO A 99 -13.56 22.67 8.99
CA PRO A 99 -13.57 22.65 7.53
C PRO A 99 -12.16 22.66 6.92
N GLN A 100 -11.19 23.28 7.60
CA GLN A 100 -9.80 23.38 7.16
C GLN A 100 -9.09 22.02 7.06
N PHE A 101 -9.33 21.10 8.00
CA PHE A 101 -8.70 19.78 7.97
C PHE A 101 -9.32 18.87 6.91
N ILE A 102 -10.64 18.99 6.71
CA ILE A 102 -11.34 18.32 5.61
C ILE A 102 -10.81 18.80 4.25
N GLU A 103 -10.62 20.12 4.11
CA GLU A 103 -10.06 20.69 2.89
C GLU A 103 -8.62 20.22 2.64
N LEU A 104 -7.80 20.16 3.69
CA LEU A 104 -6.43 19.65 3.60
C LEU A 104 -6.40 18.19 3.12
N SER A 105 -7.19 17.30 3.72
CA SER A 105 -7.29 15.90 3.27
C SER A 105 -7.77 15.81 1.82
N LYS A 106 -8.79 16.59 1.41
CA LYS A 106 -9.24 16.64 0.01
C LYS A 106 -8.12 17.04 -0.95
N ARG A 107 -7.35 18.08 -0.61
CA ARG A 107 -6.23 18.56 -1.43
C ARG A 107 -5.10 17.53 -1.50
N ALA A 108 -4.76 16.88 -0.39
CA ALA A 108 -3.75 15.83 -0.35
C ALA A 108 -4.13 14.63 -1.24
N ILE A 109 -5.37 14.16 -1.16
CA ILE A 109 -5.89 13.07 -2.00
C ILE A 109 -5.88 13.48 -3.48
N ALA A 110 -6.29 14.71 -3.80
CA ALA A 110 -6.26 15.22 -5.17
C ALA A 110 -4.83 15.27 -5.72
N LEU A 111 -3.87 15.76 -4.92
CA LEU A 111 -2.46 15.80 -5.30
C LEU A 111 -1.92 14.38 -5.57
N ARG A 112 -2.19 13.42 -4.69
CA ARG A 112 -1.76 12.02 -4.88
C ARG A 112 -2.26 11.44 -6.20
N ARG A 113 -3.52 11.72 -6.58
CA ARG A 113 -4.12 11.28 -7.84
C ARG A 113 -3.50 11.94 -9.07
N VAL A 114 -3.06 13.19 -8.96
CA VAL A 114 -2.39 13.91 -10.06
C VAL A 114 -0.97 13.38 -10.24
N LEU A 115 -0.21 13.25 -9.14
CA LEU A 115 1.16 12.74 -9.17
C LEU A 115 1.24 11.31 -9.72
N ALA A 116 0.21 10.50 -9.49
CA ALA A 116 0.14 9.14 -10.00
C ALA A 116 0.04 8.99 -11.53
N ARG A 117 -0.15 10.11 -12.25
CA ARG A 117 -0.28 10.14 -13.71
C ARG A 117 0.97 10.64 -14.43
N VAL A 118 1.98 11.08 -13.67
CA VAL A 118 3.30 11.47 -14.19
C VAL A 118 4.07 10.21 -14.55
#